data_AF-A0A0L0LJ09-F1
#
_entry.id   AF-A0A0L0LJ09-F1
#
_cell.length_a   1.000
_cell.length_b   1.000
_cell.length_c   1.000
_cell.angle_alpha   90.00
_cell.angle_beta   90.00
_cell.angle_gamma   90.00
#
_symmetry.space_group_name_H-M   'P 1'
#
loop_
_entity.id
_entity.type
_entity.pdbx_description
1 polymer ?
#
loop_
_entity_poly.entity_id
_entity_poly.type
_entity_poly.pdbx_seq_one_letter_code
_entity_poly.pdbx_strand_id
1 'polypeptide(L)'
;MPHIDIMKEVEKEKGSPLTDDDRAEIELRKKYAQRWLDLYAPEDYKFDLKERLPEQAKGLSVEQKQALTRIVEYIESKEALDGQELHTALHDIRKDMNIDPKAFFEGLYLSFLGKSSGPKAGWFFSVLDKKFVEKRLREVVSS
;
A
#
# COMPACT_ATOMS: atom_id res chain seq x y z
N MET A 1 -9.06 5.36 4.38
CA MET A 1 -7.71 5.95 4.22
C MET A 1 -7.69 7.31 4.88
N PRO A 2 -7.32 7.40 6.17
CA PRO A 2 -7.44 8.65 6.94
C PRO A 2 -6.38 9.71 6.62
N HIS A 3 -5.39 9.40 5.78
CA HIS A 3 -4.21 10.27 5.56
C HIS A 3 -4.15 10.96 4.18
N ILE A 4 -5.06 10.65 3.26
CA ILE A 4 -5.14 11.33 1.95
C ILE A 4 -6.21 12.41 2.00
N ASP A 5 -5.86 13.61 1.57
CA ASP A 5 -6.84 14.60 1.16
C ASP A 5 -7.31 14.27 -0.26
N ILE A 6 -8.39 13.49 -0.35
CA ILE A 6 -8.95 13.01 -1.64
C ILE A 6 -9.27 14.19 -2.56
N MET A 7 -9.69 15.33 -2.02
CA MET A 7 -10.01 16.50 -2.83
C MET A 7 -8.76 17.05 -3.52
N LYS A 8 -7.64 17.17 -2.80
CA LYS A 8 -6.37 17.61 -3.39
C LYS A 8 -5.83 16.64 -4.43
N GLU A 9 -5.96 15.33 -4.20
CA GLU A 9 -5.43 14.35 -5.16
C GLU A 9 -6.25 14.35 -6.45
N VAL A 10 -7.58 14.41 -6.37
CA VAL A 10 -8.42 14.48 -7.57
C VAL A 10 -8.20 15.79 -8.33
N GLU A 11 -8.01 16.92 -7.62
CA GLU A 11 -7.68 18.21 -8.26
C GLU A 11 -6.36 18.14 -9.03
N LYS A 12 -5.33 17.53 -8.42
CA LYS A 12 -4.02 17.30 -9.04
C LYS A 12 -4.12 16.40 -10.27
N GLU A 13 -4.85 15.28 -10.19
CA GLU A 13 -5.07 14.38 -11.32
C GLU A 13 -5.87 15.04 -12.45
N LYS A 14 -6.90 15.82 -12.12
CA LYS A 14 -7.73 16.56 -13.08
C LYS A 14 -6.94 17.68 -13.78
N GLY A 15 -5.91 18.22 -13.13
CA GLY A 15 -5.09 19.32 -13.66
C GLY A 15 -5.82 20.66 -13.73
N SER A 16 -6.97 20.81 -13.07
CA SER A 16 -7.76 22.04 -13.00
C SER A 16 -8.56 22.10 -11.70
N PRO A 17 -8.96 23.29 -11.22
CA PRO A 17 -9.73 23.41 -9.98
C PRO A 17 -11.00 22.56 -10.00
N LEU A 18 -11.35 22.00 -8.84
CA LEU A 18 -12.59 21.24 -8.68
C LEU A 18 -13.80 22.18 -8.65
N THR A 19 -14.79 21.88 -9.49
CA THR A 19 -16.11 22.52 -9.47
C THR A 19 -16.95 21.99 -8.30
N ASP A 20 -18.09 22.63 -8.03
CA ASP A 20 -19.03 22.13 -7.03
C ASP A 20 -19.60 20.76 -7.42
N ASP A 21 -19.84 20.52 -8.71
CA ASP A 21 -20.28 19.22 -9.23
C ASP A 21 -19.22 18.13 -9.01
N ASP A 22 -17.93 18.44 -9.23
CA ASP A 22 -16.85 17.48 -8.96
C ASP A 22 -16.81 17.10 -7.47
N ARG A 23 -16.92 18.09 -6.58
CA ARG A 23 -16.90 17.87 -5.13
C ARG A 23 -18.11 17.04 -4.69
N ALA A 24 -19.29 17.32 -5.24
CA ALA A 24 -20.50 16.56 -4.96
C ALA A 24 -20.37 15.09 -5.41
N GLU A 25 -19.81 14.86 -6.60
CA GLU A 25 -19.59 13.51 -7.13
C GLU A 25 -18.54 12.74 -6.29
N ILE A 26 -17.44 13.38 -5.88
CA ILE A 26 -16.42 12.77 -5.03
C ILE A 26 -17.03 12.30 -3.69
N GLU A 27 -17.81 13.16 -3.02
CA GLU A 27 -18.46 12.80 -1.76
C GLU A 27 -19.51 11.70 -1.95
N LEU A 28 -20.27 11.74 -3.05
CA LEU A 28 -21.23 10.69 -3.38
C LEU A 28 -20.54 9.33 -3.56
N ARG A 29 -19.45 9.29 -4.33
CA ARG A 29 -18.66 8.07 -4.54
C ARG A 29 -18.05 7.54 -3.25
N LYS A 30 -17.50 8.42 -2.41
CA LYS A 30 -16.96 8.04 -1.09
C LYS A 30 -18.04 7.39 -0.22
N LYS A 31 -19.24 7.96 -0.18
CA LYS A 31 -20.39 7.42 0.55
C LYS A 31 -20.80 6.03 0.03
N TYR A 32 -20.85 5.85 -1.29
CA TYR A 32 -21.21 4.55 -1.87
C TYR A 32 -20.13 3.50 -1.68
N ALA A 33 -18.84 3.87 -1.82
CA ALA A 33 -17.73 2.97 -1.54
C ALA A 33 -17.77 2.49 -0.07
N GLN A 34 -18.01 3.39 0.88
CA GLN A 34 -18.14 3.02 2.29
C GLN A 34 -19.32 2.07 2.53
N ARG A 35 -20.51 2.40 2.00
CA ARG A 35 -21.69 1.51 2.13
C ARG A 35 -21.45 0.14 1.50
N TRP A 36 -20.74 0.09 0.38
CA TRP A 36 -20.38 -1.17 -0.25
C TRP A 36 -19.44 -1.99 0.65
N LEU A 37 -18.41 -1.37 1.22
CA LEU A 37 -17.50 -2.01 2.19
C LEU A 37 -18.25 -2.56 3.42
N ASP A 38 -19.23 -1.82 3.91
CA ASP A 38 -19.97 -2.20 5.12
C ASP A 38 -20.99 -3.32 4.87
N LEU A 39 -21.70 -3.29 3.73
CA LEU A 39 -22.88 -4.12 3.51
C LEU A 39 -22.68 -5.26 2.51
N TYR A 40 -21.72 -5.14 1.59
CA TYR A 40 -21.65 -6.00 0.41
C TYR A 40 -20.25 -6.54 0.09
N ALA A 41 -19.19 -5.91 0.58
CA ALA A 41 -17.83 -6.30 0.26
C ALA A 41 -17.51 -7.69 0.81
N PRO A 42 -16.98 -8.61 -0.03
CA PRO A 42 -16.41 -9.86 0.45
C PRO A 42 -15.26 -9.61 1.43
N GLU A 43 -15.00 -10.56 2.33
CA GLU A 43 -13.92 -10.45 3.33
C GLU A 43 -12.53 -10.26 2.71
N ASP A 44 -12.32 -10.76 1.49
CA ASP A 44 -11.07 -10.58 0.75
C ASP A 44 -10.84 -9.13 0.30
N TYR A 45 -11.87 -8.28 0.30
CA TYR A 45 -11.76 -6.85 0.00
C TYR A 45 -11.68 -5.99 1.27
N LYS A 46 -11.87 -6.58 2.45
CA LYS A 46 -11.73 -5.91 3.74
C LYS A 46 -10.30 -6.07 4.23
N PHE A 47 -9.52 -5.02 4.03
CA PHE A 47 -8.13 -4.96 4.48
C PHE A 47 -8.02 -4.08 5.71
N ASP A 48 -7.40 -4.63 6.74
CA ASP A 48 -7.16 -3.96 8.00
C ASP A 48 -5.65 -3.90 8.25
N LEU A 49 -5.14 -2.69 8.43
CA LEU A 49 -3.73 -2.46 8.66
C LEU A 49 -3.39 -2.87 10.08
N LYS A 50 -2.52 -3.86 10.25
CA LYS A 50 -2.20 -4.37 11.58
C LYS A 50 -1.32 -3.39 12.34
N GLU A 51 -1.73 -3.03 13.56
CA GLU A 51 -0.96 -2.12 14.43
C GLU A 51 0.40 -2.71 14.82
N ARG A 52 0.46 -4.03 15.04
CA ARG A 52 1.67 -4.78 15.36
C ARG A 52 2.06 -5.69 14.19
N LEU A 53 3.32 -6.13 14.16
CA LEU A 53 3.80 -7.09 13.19
C LEU A 53 2.92 -8.36 13.22
N PRO A 54 2.31 -8.77 12.10
CA PRO A 54 1.50 -9.98 12.05
C PRO A 54 2.37 -11.22 12.28
N GLU A 55 1.84 -12.22 12.99
CA GLU A 55 2.56 -13.48 13.26
C GLU A 55 3.00 -14.18 11.96
N GLN A 56 2.19 -14.07 10.91
CA GLN A 56 2.49 -14.64 9.59
C GLN A 56 3.76 -14.04 8.97
N ALA A 57 4.13 -12.81 9.31
CA ALA A 57 5.35 -12.17 8.82
C ALA A 57 6.64 -12.77 9.41
N LYS A 58 6.54 -13.53 10.52
CA LYS A 58 7.69 -14.26 11.08
C LYS A 58 8.13 -15.44 10.20
N GLY A 59 7.21 -15.96 9.37
CA GLY A 59 7.45 -17.08 8.47
C GLY A 59 8.02 -16.70 7.11
N LEU A 60 8.41 -15.43 6.89
CA LEU A 60 8.94 -14.99 5.61
C LEU A 60 10.29 -15.64 5.28
N SER A 61 10.44 -16.03 4.02
CA SER A 61 11.68 -16.63 3.52
C SER A 61 12.84 -15.64 3.53
N VAL A 62 14.06 -16.16 3.41
CA VAL A 62 15.27 -15.34 3.31
C VAL A 62 15.19 -14.42 2.08
N GLU A 63 14.71 -14.93 0.94
CA GLU A 63 14.54 -14.17 -0.30
C GLU A 63 13.49 -13.06 -0.14
N GLN A 64 12.38 -13.34 0.54
CA GLN A 64 11.36 -12.33 0.85
C GLN A 64 11.93 -11.23 1.76
N LYS A 65 12.67 -11.60 2.82
CA LYS A 65 13.32 -10.61 3.71
C LYS A 65 14.33 -9.75 2.96
N GLN A 66 15.16 -10.34 2.08
CA GLN A 66 16.09 -9.60 1.23
C GLN A 66 15.37 -8.62 0.29
N ALA A 67 14.22 -9.03 -0.27
CA ALA A 67 13.39 -8.16 -1.10
C ALA A 67 12.83 -6.99 -0.29
N LEU A 68 12.32 -7.24 0.92
CA LEU A 68 11.86 -6.19 1.82
C LEU A 68 12.99 -5.23 2.21
N THR A 69 14.23 -5.70 2.39
CA THR A 69 15.38 -4.81 2.60
C THR A 69 15.59 -3.84 1.43
N ARG A 70 15.53 -4.31 0.18
CA ARG A 70 15.64 -3.43 -1.00
C ARG A 70 14.49 -2.42 -1.07
N ILE A 71 13.30 -2.81 -0.65
CA ILE A 71 12.14 -1.92 -0.58
C ILE A 71 12.36 -0.84 0.49
N VAL A 72 12.91 -1.19 1.65
CA VAL A 72 13.29 -0.22 2.70
C VAL A 72 14.26 0.81 2.14
N GLU A 73 15.35 0.37 1.50
CA GLU A 73 16.36 1.25 0.90
C GLU A 73 15.73 2.22 -0.11
N TYR A 74 14.85 1.72 -0.98
CA TYR A 74 14.13 2.56 -1.94
C TYR A 74 13.25 3.60 -1.25
N ILE A 75 12.43 3.19 -0.29
CA ILE A 75 11.51 4.08 0.43
C ILE A 75 12.27 5.16 1.21
N GLU A 76 13.37 4.79 1.86
CA GLU A 76 14.24 5.72 2.59
C GLU A 76 14.89 6.77 1.68
N SER A 77 15.21 6.40 0.43
CA SER A 77 15.80 7.31 -0.55
C SER A 77 14.83 8.38 -1.08
N LYS A 78 13.52 8.21 -0.84
CA LYS A 78 12.47 9.11 -1.33
C LYS A 78 12.01 10.06 -0.24
N GLU A 79 11.75 11.31 -0.59
CA GLU A 79 11.16 12.28 0.35
C GLU A 79 9.68 11.96 0.61
N ALA A 80 8.93 11.74 -0.48
CA ALA A 80 7.54 11.33 -0.48
C ALA A 80 7.34 10.09 -1.36
N LEU A 81 6.31 9.31 -1.06
CA LEU A 81 5.96 8.13 -1.84
C LEU A 81 4.89 8.49 -2.88
N ASP A 82 5.23 8.35 -4.15
CA ASP A 82 4.27 8.38 -5.25
C ASP A 82 3.79 6.97 -5.56
N GLY A 83 2.49 6.79 -5.76
CA GLY A 83 1.88 5.48 -5.95
C GLY A 83 2.33 4.77 -7.23
N GLN A 84 2.51 5.51 -8.33
CA GLN A 84 2.95 4.95 -9.61
C GLN A 84 4.46 4.67 -9.61
N GLU A 85 5.27 5.59 -9.09
CA GLU A 85 6.72 5.39 -8.96
C GLU A 85 7.01 4.19 -8.05
N LEU A 86 6.36 4.12 -6.89
CA LEU A 86 6.54 3.02 -5.95
C LEU A 86 6.08 1.70 -6.59
N HIS A 87 4.95 1.67 -7.30
CA HIS A 87 4.50 0.44 -7.94
C HIS A 87 5.51 -0.07 -8.97
N THR A 88 6.07 0.84 -9.77
CA THR A 88 7.10 0.53 -10.76
C THR A 88 8.37 0.00 -10.09
N ALA A 89 8.85 0.70 -9.06
CA ALA A 89 10.04 0.30 -8.31
C ALA A 89 9.88 -1.08 -7.65
N LEU A 90 8.72 -1.38 -7.06
CA LEU A 90 8.43 -2.71 -6.51
C LEU A 90 8.55 -3.81 -7.57
N HIS A 91 8.02 -3.56 -8.78
CA HIS A 91 8.14 -4.53 -9.87
C HIS A 91 9.57 -4.68 -10.39
N ASP A 92 10.36 -3.61 -10.41
CA ASP A 92 11.74 -3.63 -10.88
C ASP A 92 12.67 -4.31 -9.86
N ILE A 93 12.56 -3.99 -8.57
CA ILE A 93 13.25 -4.72 -7.48
C ILE A 93 12.98 -6.23 -7.59
N ARG A 94 11.71 -6.60 -7.78
CA ARG A 94 11.31 -8.00 -7.95
C ARG A 94 11.99 -8.65 -9.17
N LYS A 95 12.04 -7.96 -10.31
CA LYS A 95 12.69 -8.49 -11.53
C LYS A 95 14.19 -8.66 -11.32
N ASP A 96 14.85 -7.65 -10.74
CA ASP A 96 16.30 -7.65 -10.51
C ASP A 96 16.73 -8.78 -9.57
N MET A 97 15.89 -9.11 -8.60
CA MET A 97 16.10 -10.24 -7.68
C MET A 97 15.65 -11.59 -8.24
N ASN A 98 15.04 -11.61 -9.43
CA ASN A 98 14.47 -12.80 -10.06
C ASN A 98 13.53 -13.60 -9.14
N ILE A 99 12.76 -12.90 -8.30
CA ILE A 99 11.80 -13.51 -7.38
C ILE A 99 10.42 -13.63 -8.02
N ASP A 100 9.74 -14.74 -7.72
CA ASP A 100 8.38 -14.99 -8.17
C ASP A 100 7.44 -13.83 -7.72
N PRO A 101 6.58 -13.29 -8.61
CA PRO A 101 5.66 -12.21 -8.26
C PRO A 101 4.78 -12.51 -7.06
N LYS A 102 4.23 -13.73 -6.95
CA LYS A 102 3.35 -14.09 -5.85
C LYS A 102 4.14 -14.06 -4.55
N ALA A 103 5.30 -14.71 -4.50
CA ALA A 103 6.15 -14.73 -3.31
C ALA A 103 6.57 -13.32 -2.85
N PHE A 104 6.95 -12.44 -3.78
CA PHE A 104 7.37 -11.07 -3.47
C PHE A 104 6.23 -10.23 -2.86
N PHE A 105 5.07 -10.19 -3.51
CA PHE A 105 3.94 -9.39 -3.03
C PHE A 105 3.29 -10.00 -1.79
N GLU A 106 3.28 -11.33 -1.66
CA GLU A 106 2.83 -12.01 -0.44
C GLU A 106 3.65 -11.57 0.77
N GLY A 107 4.98 -11.47 0.64
CA GLY A 107 5.83 -10.98 1.72
C GLY A 107 5.47 -9.57 2.19
N LEU A 108 5.18 -8.68 1.24
CA LEU A 108 4.67 -7.34 1.53
C LEU A 108 3.32 -7.37 2.25
N TYR A 109 2.32 -8.09 1.72
CA TYR A 109 0.99 -8.08 2.34
C TYR A 109 0.96 -8.78 3.70
N LEU A 110 1.72 -9.87 3.90
CA LEU A 110 1.83 -10.52 5.19
C LEU A 110 2.42 -9.58 6.24
N SER A 111 3.39 -8.74 5.86
CA SER A 111 4.02 -7.75 6.75
C SER A 111 3.06 -6.68 7.28
N PHE A 112 2.04 -6.31 6.50
CA PHE A 112 1.16 -5.18 6.83
C PHE A 112 -0.27 -5.58 7.19
N LEU A 113 -0.80 -6.58 6.49
CA LEU A 113 -2.21 -7.00 6.53
C LEU A 113 -2.39 -8.35 7.22
N GLY A 114 -1.32 -9.16 7.31
CA GLY A 114 -1.42 -10.57 7.73
C GLY A 114 -2.18 -11.44 6.73
N LYS A 115 -2.35 -10.97 5.49
CA LYS A 115 -3.00 -11.64 4.36
C LYS A 115 -1.99 -11.85 3.24
N SER A 116 -2.19 -12.87 2.41
CA SER A 116 -1.29 -13.19 1.29
C SER A 116 -1.52 -12.33 0.04
N SER A 117 -2.60 -11.53 0.02
CA SER A 117 -2.95 -10.63 -1.06
C SER A 117 -3.51 -9.31 -0.52
N GLY A 118 -3.55 -8.31 -1.39
CA GLY A 118 -3.99 -6.96 -1.04
C GLY A 118 -4.27 -6.07 -2.25
N PRO A 119 -4.64 -4.80 -2.01
CA PRO A 119 -4.80 -3.80 -3.07
C PRO A 119 -3.46 -3.55 -3.78
N LYS A 120 -3.48 -2.94 -4.97
CA LYS A 120 -2.26 -2.66 -5.73
C LYS A 120 -1.19 -1.96 -4.85
N ALA A 121 -0.07 -2.66 -4.64
CA ALA A 121 0.90 -2.34 -3.60
C ALA A 121 1.42 -0.90 -3.63
N GLY A 122 1.84 -0.37 -4.79
CA GLY A 122 2.42 0.97 -4.86
C GLY A 122 1.45 2.05 -4.38
N TRP A 123 0.25 2.09 -4.94
CA TRP A 123 -0.80 3.00 -4.46
C TRP A 123 -1.17 2.74 -3.00
N PHE A 124 -1.32 1.48 -2.59
CA PHE A 124 -1.68 1.14 -1.22
C PHE A 124 -0.66 1.66 -0.19
N PHE A 125 0.64 1.47 -0.42
CA PHE A 125 1.67 1.91 0.51
C PHE A 125 1.99 3.40 0.42
N SER A 126 1.82 4.02 -0.76
CA SER A 126 2.06 5.46 -0.94
C SER A 126 1.15 6.36 -0.10
N VAL A 127 -0.02 5.84 0.29
CA VAL A 127 -1.04 6.60 1.03
C VAL A 127 -0.99 6.37 2.54
N LEU A 128 -0.07 5.52 3.00
CA LEU A 128 0.18 5.30 4.41
C LEU A 128 1.19 6.31 4.93
N ASP A 129 1.24 6.48 6.25
CA ASP A 129 2.34 7.22 6.87
C ASP A 129 3.68 6.56 6.52
N LYS A 130 4.56 7.31 5.87
CA LYS A 130 5.87 6.82 5.42
C LYS A 130 6.72 6.26 6.57
N LYS A 131 6.72 6.91 7.74
CA LYS A 131 7.47 6.45 8.91
C LYS A 131 6.90 5.15 9.45
N PHE A 132 5.58 4.97 9.38
CA PHE A 132 4.95 3.69 9.70
C PHE A 132 5.40 2.59 8.74
N VAL A 133 5.42 2.84 7.43
CA VAL A 133 5.87 1.87 6.41
C VAL A 133 7.34 1.48 6.64
N GLU A 134 8.23 2.46 6.80
CA GLU A 134 9.65 2.23 7.09
C GLU A 134 9.84 1.42 8.37
N LYS A 135 9.16 1.81 9.46
CA LYS A 135 9.24 1.12 10.74
C LYS A 135 8.81 -0.34 10.61
N ARG A 136 7.66 -0.61 9.97
CA ARG A 136 7.14 -1.96 9.82
C ARG A 136 8.08 -2.82 8.98
N LEU A 137 8.58 -2.32 7.85
CA LEU A 137 9.51 -3.07 7.01
C LEU A 137 10.81 -3.41 7.75
N ARG A 138 11.38 -2.46 8.51
CA ARG A 138 12.57 -2.72 9.33
C ARG A 138 12.30 -3.77 10.40
N GLU A 139 11.14 -3.70 11.07
CA GLU A 139 10.72 -4.70 12.07
C GLU A 139 10.73 -6.11 11.48
N VAL A 140 10.13 -6.28 10.29
CA VAL A 140 10.08 -7.56 9.57
C VAL A 140 11.47 -8.07 9.20
N VAL A 141 12.32 -7.21 8.63
CA VAL A 141 13.67 -7.59 8.17
C VAL A 141 14.57 -7.99 9.35
N SER A 142 14.35 -7.40 10.53
CA SER A 142 15.09 -7.70 11.76
C SER A 142 14.56 -8.89 12.57
N SER A 143 13.37 -9.41 12.23
CA SER A 143 12.70 -10.49 12.97
C SER A 143 13.20 -11.89 12.62
#